data_AF-A0A0Z8JUF9-F1
#
_entry.id   AF-A0A0Z8JUF9-F1
#
_cell.length_a   1.000
_cell.length_b   1.000
_cell.length_c   1.000
_cell.angle_alpha   90.00
_cell.angle_beta   90.00
_cell.angle_gamma   90.00
#
_symmetry.space_group_name_H-M   'P 1'
#
loop_
_entity.id
_entity.type
_entity.pdbx_description
1 polymer ?
#
loop_
_entity_poly.entity_id
_entity_poly.type
_entity_poly.pdbx_seq_one_letter_code
_entity_poly.pdbx_strand_id
1 'polypeptide(L)'
;MIKQYQLKDGSVRYSYIAYVGIDPLTGKEKRVKKSGFKTQKEARIAESQLLLKVEQDGFFDKPDRITFEEVYKIWLEHYKNTVKASTYARQKAQADLHIIPAFGACYVDKISLPMCQKQA
;
A
#
# COMPACT_ATOMS: atom_id res chain seq x y z
N MET A 1 16.14 18.09 -2.47
CA MET A 1 17.53 18.63 -2.31
C MET A 1 18.53 17.50 -2.44
N ILE A 2 19.46 17.61 -3.39
CA ILE A 2 20.49 16.59 -3.62
C ILE A 2 21.73 16.89 -2.78
N LYS A 3 22.24 15.89 -2.05
CA LYS A 3 23.47 15.97 -1.25
C LYS A 3 24.47 14.91 -1.71
N GLN A 4 25.73 15.30 -1.85
CA GLN A 4 26.85 14.38 -2.05
C GLN A 4 27.36 13.83 -0.71
N TYR A 5 27.83 12.60 -0.71
CA TYR A 5 28.50 11.96 0.43
C TYR A 5 29.54 10.96 -0.06
N GLN A 6 30.54 10.68 0.77
CA GLN A 6 31.59 9.69 0.47
C GLN A 6 31.38 8.42 1.29
N LEU A 7 31.62 7.29 0.66
CA LEU A 7 31.66 5.97 1.29
C LEU A 7 33.04 5.74 1.93
N LYS A 8 33.13 4.73 2.81
CA LYS A 8 34.40 4.33 3.46
C LYS A 8 35.47 3.87 2.45
N ASP A 9 35.05 3.48 1.25
CA ASP A 9 35.90 3.08 0.13
C ASP A 9 36.41 4.28 -0.71
N GLY A 10 36.06 5.52 -0.32
CA GLY A 10 36.43 6.75 -1.03
C GLY A 10 35.53 7.09 -2.23
N SER A 11 34.57 6.25 -2.58
CA SER A 11 33.67 6.52 -3.70
C SER A 11 32.62 7.59 -3.34
N VAL A 12 32.39 8.53 -4.27
CA VAL A 12 31.39 9.60 -4.13
C VAL A 12 30.03 9.08 -4.57
N ARG A 13 29.01 9.33 -3.74
CA ARG A 13 27.61 9.01 -4.04
C ARG A 13 26.73 10.23 -3.78
N TYR A 14 25.56 10.19 -4.40
CA TYR A 14 24.54 11.22 -4.26
C TYR A 14 23.31 10.65 -3.54
N SER A 15 22.62 11.52 -2.83
CA SER A 15 21.36 11.26 -2.14
C SER A 15 20.42 12.43 -2.34
N TYR A 16 19.12 12.20 -2.22
CA TYR A 16 18.13 13.27 -2.19
C TYR A 16 17.17 13.07 -1.04
N ILE A 17 16.62 14.19 -0.56
CA ILE A 17 15.47 14.24 0.33
C ILE A 17 14.40 15.04 -0.40
N ALA A 18 13.25 14.39 -0.65
CA ALA A 18 12.09 15.00 -1.29
C ALA A 18 10.94 15.06 -0.30
N TYR A 19 10.30 16.21 -0.20
CA TYR A 19 9.01 16.34 0.46
C TYR A 19 7.95 15.70 -0.42
N VAL A 20 7.16 14.81 0.17
CA VAL A 20 6.14 14.08 -0.58
C VAL A 20 4.72 14.51 -0.19
N GLY A 21 4.51 15.13 0.97
CA GLY A 21 3.19 15.56 1.43
C GLY A 21 2.99 15.44 2.94
N ILE A 22 1.74 15.59 3.38
CA ILE A 22 1.32 15.46 4.78
C ILE A 22 0.58 14.13 4.92
N ASP A 23 0.97 13.34 5.92
CA ASP A 23 0.25 12.15 6.30
C ASP A 23 -1.09 12.53 6.95
N PRO A 24 -2.25 12.14 6.38
CA PRO A 24 -3.54 12.55 6.91
C PRO A 24 -3.94 11.82 8.18
N LEU A 25 -3.31 10.68 8.51
CA LEU A 25 -3.54 9.96 9.76
C LEU A 25 -2.80 10.62 10.92
N THR A 26 -1.57 11.12 10.66
CA THR A 26 -0.69 11.66 11.71
C THR A 26 -0.55 13.18 11.68
N GLY A 27 -0.98 13.84 10.60
CA GLY A 27 -0.81 15.26 10.35
C GLY A 27 0.63 15.70 10.10
N LYS A 28 1.58 14.77 9.99
CA LYS A 28 3.02 15.07 9.90
C LYS A 28 3.51 15.12 8.46
N GLU A 29 4.47 16.00 8.20
CA GLU A 29 5.22 16.03 6.93
C GLU A 29 5.98 14.71 6.73
N LYS A 30 5.76 14.04 5.60
CA LYS A 30 6.57 12.87 5.21
C LYS A 30 7.59 13.31 4.16
N ARG A 31 8.82 12.88 4.39
CA ARG A 31 9.96 13.13 3.51
C ARG A 31 10.61 11.80 3.17
N VAL A 32 10.81 11.54 1.89
CA VAL A 32 11.48 10.32 1.43
C VAL A 32 12.95 10.65 1.18
N LYS A 33 13.84 9.87 1.80
CA LYS A 33 15.28 9.92 1.56
C LYS A 33 15.68 8.70 0.74
N LYS A 34 16.26 8.93 -0.45
CA LYS A 34 16.95 7.88 -1.21
C LYS A 34 18.41 8.24 -1.42
N SER A 35 19.27 7.24 -1.39
CA SER A 35 20.73 7.39 -1.46
C SER A 35 21.35 6.26 -2.27
N GLY A 36 22.53 6.51 -2.82
CA GLY A 36 23.33 5.50 -3.51
C GLY A 36 23.50 5.75 -5.01
N PHE A 37 23.06 6.90 -5.51
CA PHE A 37 23.24 7.28 -6.90
C PHE A 37 24.72 7.56 -7.19
N LYS A 38 25.21 7.12 -8.36
CA LYS A 38 26.60 7.34 -8.77
C LYS A 38 26.80 8.75 -9.31
N THR A 39 25.74 9.33 -9.89
CA THR A 39 25.79 10.69 -10.43
C THR A 39 24.69 11.60 -9.85
N GLN A 40 24.93 12.91 -9.86
CA GLN A 40 23.91 13.90 -9.50
C GLN A 40 22.69 13.83 -10.43
N LYS A 41 22.92 13.51 -11.71
CA LYS A 41 21.86 13.38 -12.73
C LYS A 41 20.92 12.22 -12.42
N GLU A 42 21.46 11.06 -12.05
CA GLU A 42 20.65 9.91 -11.60
C GLU A 42 19.80 10.26 -10.37
N ALA A 43 20.39 10.95 -9.39
CA ALA A 43 19.66 11.38 -8.20
C ALA A 43 18.51 12.35 -8.56
N ARG A 44 18.74 13.27 -9.51
CA ARG A 44 17.72 14.22 -9.98
C ARG A 44 16.59 13.53 -10.74
N ILE A 45 16.92 12.58 -11.62
CA ILE A 45 15.91 11.80 -12.34
C ILE A 45 15.04 11.01 -11.36
N ALA A 46 15.66 10.36 -10.36
CA ALA A 46 14.94 9.62 -9.34
C ALA A 46 14.06 10.53 -8.45
N GLU A 47 14.53 11.74 -8.13
CA GLU A 47 13.74 12.76 -7.42
C GLU A 47 12.51 13.16 -8.25
N SER A 48 12.68 13.48 -9.53
CA SER A 48 11.57 13.84 -10.43
C SER A 48 10.57 12.70 -10.64
N GLN A 49 11.04 11.46 -10.80
CA GLN A 49 10.16 10.28 -10.91
C GLN A 49 9.36 10.06 -9.64
N LEU A 50 9.95 10.27 -8.47
CA LEU A 50 9.25 10.16 -7.20
C LEU A 50 8.14 11.22 -7.09
N LEU A 51 8.44 12.47 -7.43
CA LEU A 51 7.45 13.55 -7.38
C LEU A 51 6.31 13.32 -8.37
N LEU A 52 6.61 12.92 -9.61
CA LEU A 52 5.59 12.55 -10.60
C LEU A 52 4.70 11.40 -10.11
N LYS A 53 5.29 10.37 -9.49
CA LYS A 53 4.53 9.26 -8.94
C LYS A 53 3.59 9.71 -7.82
N VAL A 54 4.06 10.61 -6.96
CA VAL A 54 3.24 11.19 -5.88
C VAL A 54 2.12 12.06 -6.43
N GLU A 55 2.37 12.81 -7.51
CA GLU A 55 1.35 13.61 -8.20
C GLU A 55 0.28 12.74 -8.88
N GLN A 56 0.68 11.63 -9.52
CA GLN A 56 -0.21 10.75 -10.27
C GLN A 56 -0.99 9.76 -9.39
N ASP A 57 -0.31 9.06 -8.48
CA ASP A 57 -0.89 7.99 -7.64
C ASP A 57 -1.35 8.51 -6.26
N GLY A 58 -1.01 9.76 -5.91
CA GLY A 58 -1.21 10.31 -4.57
C GLY A 58 -0.09 9.93 -3.58
N PHE A 59 -0.07 10.62 -2.45
CA PHE A 59 0.88 10.44 -1.34
C PHE A 59 0.72 9.13 -0.58
N PHE A 60 -0.47 8.57 -0.66
CA PHE A 60 -0.81 7.33 0.00
C PHE A 60 -0.01 6.25 -0.69
N ASP A 61 0.95 5.67 0.04
CA ASP A 61 1.25 4.26 -0.15
C ASP A 61 -0.10 3.59 -0.35
N LYS A 62 -0.34 3.04 -1.55
CA LYS A 62 -1.53 2.22 -1.80
C LYS A 62 -1.69 1.38 -0.55
N PRO A 63 -2.87 1.41 0.12
CA PRO A 63 -3.04 0.73 1.39
C PRO A 63 -2.38 -0.63 1.26
N ASP A 64 -1.47 -0.95 2.21
CA ASP A 64 -0.63 -2.15 2.19
C ASP A 64 -1.43 -3.25 1.51
N ARG A 65 -0.97 -3.70 0.33
CA ARG A 65 -1.80 -4.50 -0.58
C ARG A 65 -2.40 -5.66 0.19
N ILE A 66 -3.65 -5.48 0.61
CA ILE A 66 -4.32 -6.38 1.53
C ILE A 66 -5.18 -7.29 0.70
N THR A 67 -5.06 -8.57 0.98
CA THR A 67 -5.91 -9.57 0.34
C THR A 67 -7.32 -9.50 0.92
N PHE A 68 -8.31 -9.95 0.16
CA PHE A 68 -9.66 -10.02 0.65
C PHE A 68 -9.76 -10.91 1.89
N GLU A 69 -8.99 -12.00 1.96
CA GLU A 69 -8.97 -12.90 3.11
C GLU A 69 -8.50 -12.19 4.40
N GLU A 70 -7.49 -11.34 4.30
CA GLU A 70 -7.00 -10.56 5.45
C GLU A 70 -8.05 -9.56 5.94
N VAL A 71 -8.70 -8.82 5.03
CA VAL A 71 -9.80 -7.91 5.40
C VAL A 71 -10.97 -8.69 5.99
N TYR A 72 -11.31 -9.84 5.41
CA TYR A 72 -12.39 -10.70 5.88
C TYR A 72 -12.16 -11.18 7.32
N LYS A 73 -10.93 -11.58 7.66
CA LYS A 73 -10.58 -12.01 9.03
C LYS A 73 -10.77 -10.89 10.05
N ILE A 74 -10.25 -9.69 9.75
CA ILE A 74 -10.41 -8.50 10.61
C ILE A 74 -11.90 -8.18 10.80
N TRP A 75 -12.66 -8.18 9.70
CA TRP A 75 -14.11 -7.94 9.76
C TRP A 75 -14.84 -9.02 10.57
N LEU A 76 -14.48 -10.29 10.41
CA LEU A 76 -15.14 -11.41 11.06
C LEU A 76 -14.96 -11.37 12.59
N GLU A 77 -13.80 -10.95 13.08
CA GLU A 77 -13.54 -10.77 14.52
C GLU A 77 -14.47 -9.71 15.13
N HIS A 78 -14.66 -8.58 14.43
CA HIS A 78 -15.57 -7.53 14.89
C HIS A 78 -17.04 -7.94 14.73
N TYR A 79 -17.39 -8.55 13.60
CA TYR A 79 -18.75 -8.95 13.27
C TYR A 79 -19.33 -9.97 14.25
N LYS A 80 -18.50 -10.86 14.81
CA LYS A 80 -18.93 -11.83 15.84
C LYS A 80 -19.65 -11.17 17.02
N ASN A 81 -19.25 -9.96 17.38
CA ASN A 81 -19.80 -9.24 18.53
C ASN A 81 -21.06 -8.43 18.19
N THR A 82 -21.40 -8.27 16.90
CA THR A 82 -22.54 -7.45 16.46
C THR A 82 -23.79 -8.26 16.16
N VAL A 83 -23.68 -9.59 16.03
CA VAL A 83 -24.80 -10.46 15.65
C VAL A 83 -24.94 -11.69 16.56
N LYS A 84 -26.12 -12.31 16.50
CA LYS A 84 -26.38 -13.59 17.19
C LYS A 84 -25.51 -14.70 16.60
N ALA A 85 -25.17 -15.69 17.42
CA ALA A 85 -24.30 -16.81 17.04
C ALA A 85 -24.78 -17.58 15.80
N SER A 86 -26.10 -17.76 15.63
CA SER A 86 -26.67 -18.43 14.46
C SER A 86 -26.43 -17.65 13.15
N THR A 87 -26.59 -16.33 13.19
CA THR A 87 -26.30 -15.44 12.06
C THR A 87 -24.81 -15.46 11.74
N TYR A 88 -23.95 -15.35 12.76
CA TYR A 88 -22.50 -15.42 12.60
C TYR A 88 -22.07 -16.72 11.90
N ALA A 89 -22.53 -17.87 12.39
CA ALA A 89 -22.17 -19.17 11.82
C ALA A 89 -22.61 -19.29 10.35
N ARG A 90 -23.82 -18.84 10.03
CA ARG A 90 -24.34 -18.87 8.65
C ARG A 90 -23.52 -17.97 7.72
N GLN A 91 -23.27 -16.72 8.12
CA GLN A 91 -22.50 -15.77 7.31
C GLN A 91 -21.05 -16.23 7.13
N LYS A 92 -20.43 -16.78 8.17
CA LYS A 92 -19.09 -17.38 8.07
C LYS A 92 -19.07 -18.53 7.07
N ALA A 93 -20.00 -19.48 7.19
CA ALA A 93 -20.08 -20.63 6.28
C ALA A 93 -20.28 -20.21 4.81
N GLN A 94 -21.13 -19.22 4.55
CA GLN A 94 -21.38 -18.70 3.21
C GLN A 94 -20.11 -18.03 2.62
N ALA A 95 -19.41 -17.24 3.41
CA ALA A 95 -18.18 -16.60 2.98
C ALA A 95 -17.07 -17.63 2.71
N ASP A 96 -16.85 -18.57 3.63
CA ASP A 96 -15.83 -19.63 3.52
C ASP A 96 -16.07 -20.54 2.30
N LEU A 97 -17.34 -20.81 1.96
CA LEU A 97 -17.70 -21.71 0.87
C LEU A 97 -17.67 -21.02 -0.52
N HIS A 98 -18.07 -19.76 -0.60
CA HIS A 98 -18.32 -19.11 -1.89
C HIS A 98 -17.44 -17.88 -2.18
N ILE A 99 -17.07 -17.12 -1.15
CA ILE A 99 -16.41 -15.82 -1.32
C ILE A 99 -14.89 -15.99 -1.20
N ILE A 100 -14.42 -16.69 -0.16
CA ILE A 100 -12.98 -16.91 0.08
C ILE A 100 -12.32 -17.72 -1.05
N PRO A 101 -12.92 -18.79 -1.60
CA PRO A 101 -12.30 -19.52 -2.69
C PRO A 101 -12.14 -18.69 -3.98
N ALA A 102 -13.04 -17.72 -4.22
CA ALA A 102 -13.04 -16.90 -5.43
C ALA A 102 -12.18 -15.64 -5.29
N PHE A 103 -12.23 -14.98 -4.13
CA PHE A 103 -11.64 -13.66 -3.93
C PHE A 103 -10.55 -13.62 -2.86
N GLY A 104 -10.39 -14.66 -2.04
CA GLY A 104 -9.52 -14.66 -0.86
C GLY A 104 -8.09 -14.22 -1.15
N ALA A 105 -7.49 -14.77 -2.21
CA ALA A 105 -6.12 -14.43 -2.65
C ALA A 105 -6.04 -13.13 -3.48
N CYS A 106 -7.17 -12.52 -3.85
CA CYS A 106 -7.19 -11.28 -4.60
C CYS A 106 -6.91 -10.09 -3.69
N TYR A 107 -6.11 -9.15 -4.17
CA TYR A 107 -5.97 -7.85 -3.52
C TYR A 107 -7.26 -7.05 -3.68
N VAL A 108 -7.69 -6.38 -2.60
CA VAL A 108 -8.95 -5.62 -2.58
C VAL A 108 -8.99 -4.53 -3.65
N ASP A 109 -7.86 -3.88 -3.93
CA ASP A 109 -7.74 -2.85 -4.98
C ASP A 109 -7.84 -3.41 -6.41
N LYS A 110 -7.82 -4.75 -6.56
CA LYS A 110 -7.94 -5.45 -7.85
C LYS A 110 -9.28 -6.13 -8.04
N ILE A 111 -10.13 -6.18 -7.01
CA ILE A 111 -11.49 -6.68 -7.16
C ILE A 111 -12.31 -5.65 -7.92
N SER A 112 -12.83 -6.04 -9.07
CA SER A 112 -13.61 -5.16 -9.94
C SER A 112 -15.09 -5.59 -9.99
N LEU A 113 -15.98 -4.64 -10.29
CA LEU A 113 -17.42 -4.89 -10.46
C LEU A 113 -17.72 -6.07 -11.42
N PRO A 114 -17.08 -6.19 -12.60
CA PRO A 114 -17.30 -7.33 -13.48
C PRO A 114 -16.90 -8.68 -12.87
N MET A 115 -15.88 -8.72 -11.99
CA MET A 115 -15.51 -9.96 -11.30
C MET A 115 -16.59 -10.38 -10.31
N CYS A 116 -17.17 -9.43 -9.58
CA CYS A 116 -18.27 -9.70 -8.66
C CYS A 116 -19.52 -10.20 -9.40
N GLN A 117 -19.82 -9.65 -10.57
CA GLN A 117 -20.99 -10.05 -11.38
C GLN A 117 -20.84 -11.45 -12.00
N LYS A 118 -19.63 -11.87 -12.35
CA LYS A 118 -19.37 -13.20 -12.92
C LYS A 118 -19.44 -14.34 -11.90
N GLN A 119 -19.24 -14.01 -10.63
CA GLN A 119 -19.29 -14.98 -9.52
C GLN A 119 -20.73 -15.19 -9.00
N ALA A 120 -21.69 -14.37 -9.44
CA ALA A 120 -23.10 -14.43 -9.06
C ALA A 120 -23.87 -15.57 -9.74
#